data_AF-A0A401TNP1-F1
#
_entry.id   AF-A0A401TNP1-F1
#
_cell.length_a   1.000
_cell.length_b   1.000
_cell.length_c   1.000
_cell.angle_alpha   90.00
_cell.angle_beta   90.00
_cell.angle_gamma   90.00
#
_symmetry.space_group_name_H-M   'P 1'
#
loop_
_entity.id
_entity.type
_entity.pdbx_description
1 polymer ?
#
loop_
_entity_poly.entity_id
_entity_poly.type
_entity_poly.pdbx_seq_one_letter_code
_entity_poly.pdbx_strand_id
1 'polypeptide(L)'
;MDFTGSVLGMEFTASVFCIDFTGSVLGMDFTGCVLGREFTGSELGSDFTGSVLGMDLTGSVFGMDFTSSVFGMDFTGSMFVCDFTVSLFGIDFSGSELGSDFTGSVLGMDFTGSVFGMDFTGSVLGMVFTGSVLGVDFTGSVLVWISQSL
;
A
#
# COMPACT_ATOMS: atom_id res chain seq x y z
N MET A 1 13.30 4.70 14.68
CA MET A 1 14.25 3.55 14.71
C MET A 1 14.74 3.45 13.30
N ASP A 2 16.02 3.71 13.06
CA ASP A 2 16.41 4.16 11.72
C ASP A 2 17.46 3.19 11.17
N PHE A 3 17.18 2.65 9.99
CA PHE A 3 18.03 1.69 9.30
C PHE A 3 18.51 2.30 7.99
N THR A 4 19.83 2.22 7.75
CA THR A 4 20.43 2.70 6.50
C THR A 4 21.27 1.60 5.86
N GLY A 5 21.17 1.47 4.54
CA GLY A 5 21.87 0.46 3.76
C GLY A 5 21.00 -0.76 3.47
N SER A 6 21.64 -1.93 3.40
CA SER A 6 20.94 -3.18 3.11
C SER A 6 20.51 -3.87 4.41
N VAL A 7 19.21 -4.12 4.54
CA VAL A 7 18.60 -4.87 5.64
C VAL A 7 18.01 -6.16 5.08
N LEU A 8 18.27 -7.28 5.76
CA LEU A 8 17.79 -8.60 5.37
C LEU A 8 17.05 -9.23 6.55
N GLY A 9 15.79 -9.61 6.34
CA GLY A 9 15.00 -10.44 7.24
C GLY A 9 14.85 -9.83 8.63
N MET A 10 13.85 -8.97 8.80
CA MET A 10 13.49 -8.44 10.12
C MET A 10 12.07 -8.82 10.51
N GLU A 11 11.89 -9.14 11.78
CA GLU A 11 10.59 -9.48 12.35
C GLU A 11 10.34 -8.59 13.58
N PHE A 12 9.18 -7.95 13.60
CA PHE A 12 8.70 -7.17 14.74
C PHE A 12 7.38 -7.77 15.23
N THR A 13 7.36 -8.33 16.44
CA THR A 13 6.16 -8.97 17.00
C THR A 13 5.42 -8.11 18.04
N ALA A 14 5.76 -6.83 18.12
CA ALA A 14 5.18 -5.87 19.05
C ALA A 14 4.87 -4.56 18.32
N SER A 15 4.18 -3.65 19.00
CA SER A 15 3.91 -2.34 18.41
C SER A 15 5.22 -1.59 18.12
N VAL A 16 5.37 -1.15 16.87
CA VAL A 16 6.50 -0.37 16.39
C VAL A 16 6.04 1.08 16.21
N PHE A 17 6.84 2.01 16.70
CA PHE A 17 6.58 3.44 16.59
C PHE A 17 7.74 4.10 15.87
N CYS A 18 7.43 4.88 14.83
CA CYS A 18 8.35 5.70 14.05
C CYS A 18 9.59 4.91 13.62
N ILE A 19 9.46 4.14 12.55
CA ILE A 19 10.53 3.33 11.98
C ILE A 19 10.86 3.79 10.57
N ASP A 20 12.14 4.07 10.33
CA ASP A 20 12.61 4.67 9.09
C ASP A 20 13.64 3.74 8.43
N PHE A 21 13.48 3.54 7.12
CA PHE A 21 14.36 2.73 6.31
C PHE A 21 14.86 3.52 5.11
N THR A 22 16.17 3.53 4.91
CA THR A 22 16.78 4.07 3.69
C THR A 22 17.73 3.05 3.08
N GLY A 23 17.40 2.54 1.89
CA GLY A 23 18.24 1.60 1.15
C GLY A 23 17.46 0.41 0.63
N SER A 24 18.03 -0.79 0.76
CA SER A 24 17.42 -2.01 0.25
C SER A 24 16.96 -2.89 1.40
N VAL A 25 15.68 -3.26 1.41
CA VAL A 25 15.10 -4.16 2.40
C VAL A 25 14.62 -5.43 1.69
N LEU A 26 14.96 -6.58 2.25
CA LEU A 26 14.48 -7.87 1.78
C LEU A 26 13.86 -8.63 2.95
N GLY A 27 12.55 -8.82 2.90
CA GLY A 27 11.76 -9.53 3.90
C GLY A 27 11.62 -8.73 5.20
N MET A 28 10.40 -8.24 5.45
CA MET A 28 10.01 -7.73 6.77
C MET A 28 8.63 -8.20 7.20
N ASP A 29 8.55 -8.66 8.43
CA ASP A 29 7.30 -9.10 9.03
C ASP A 29 6.98 -8.22 10.23
N PHE A 30 5.81 -7.57 10.19
CA PHE A 30 5.28 -6.79 11.30
C PHE A 30 4.03 -7.45 11.84
N THR A 31 4.08 -7.93 13.08
CA THR A 31 2.93 -8.38 13.84
C THR A 31 2.67 -7.43 15.00
N GLY A 32 1.56 -6.68 14.95
CA GLY A 32 1.19 -5.70 15.98
C GLY A 32 0.65 -4.40 15.39
N CYS A 33 0.95 -3.27 16.06
CA CYS A 33 0.58 -1.95 15.57
C CYS A 33 1.83 -1.24 15.02
N VAL A 34 1.81 -0.80 13.76
CA VAL A 34 2.84 0.06 13.18
C VAL A 34 2.30 1.48 13.15
N LEU A 35 2.99 2.38 13.85
CA LEU A 35 2.62 3.79 13.96
C LEU A 35 3.73 4.65 13.38
N GLY A 36 3.55 5.13 12.15
CA GLY A 36 4.56 5.87 11.40
C GLY A 36 5.68 4.95 10.91
N ARG A 37 5.65 4.64 9.62
CA ARG A 37 6.74 3.98 8.91
C ARG A 37 7.14 4.82 7.70
N GLU A 38 8.42 5.16 7.60
CA GLU A 38 8.97 5.79 6.39
C GLU A 38 9.94 4.82 5.72
N PHE A 39 9.78 4.62 4.41
CA PHE A 39 10.69 3.81 3.62
C PHE A 39 11.14 4.57 2.38
N THR A 40 12.43 4.62 2.13
CA THR A 40 13.02 5.16 0.89
C THR A 40 14.01 4.16 0.30
N GLY A 41 13.71 3.64 -0.90
CA GLY A 41 14.63 2.80 -1.66
C GLY A 41 13.96 1.62 -2.36
N SER A 42 14.46 0.40 -2.12
CA SER A 42 13.92 -0.82 -2.76
C SER A 42 13.53 -1.87 -1.72
N GLU A 43 12.26 -2.26 -1.69
CA GLU A 43 11.72 -3.25 -0.77
C GLU A 43 11.27 -4.50 -1.54
N LEU A 44 11.62 -5.67 -1.02
CA LEU A 44 11.21 -6.96 -1.55
C LEU A 44 10.56 -7.79 -0.43
N GLY A 45 9.24 -7.94 -0.49
CA GLY A 45 8.42 -8.71 0.45
C GLY A 45 8.28 -8.04 1.80
N SER A 46 7.05 -7.68 2.17
CA SER A 46 6.73 -7.25 3.53
C SER A 46 5.31 -7.59 3.93
N ASP A 47 5.18 -8.16 5.11
CA ASP A 47 3.90 -8.65 5.63
C ASP A 47 3.53 -7.86 6.88
N PHE A 48 2.32 -7.30 6.88
CA PHE A 48 1.77 -6.51 7.97
C PHE A 48 0.53 -7.20 8.54
N THR A 49 0.70 -7.81 9.71
CA THR A 49 -0.36 -8.40 10.51
C THR A 49 -0.70 -7.50 11.69
N GLY A 50 -1.85 -6.84 11.63
CA GLY A 50 -2.33 -5.93 12.68
C GLY A 50 -2.65 -4.54 12.12
N SER A 51 -2.48 -3.49 12.90
CA SER A 51 -2.89 -2.13 12.47
C SER A 51 -1.71 -1.35 11.94
N VAL A 52 -1.87 -0.69 10.79
CA VAL A 52 -0.90 0.27 10.26
C VAL A 52 -1.54 1.64 10.27
N LEU A 53 -0.86 2.62 10.85
CA LEU A 53 -1.29 4.01 10.88
C LEU A 53 -0.14 4.90 10.47
N GLY A 54 -0.26 5.50 9.29
CA GLY A 54 0.78 6.28 8.63
C GLY A 54 1.90 5.40 8.10
N MET A 55 1.96 5.26 6.78
CA MET A 55 3.07 4.62 6.09
C MET A 55 3.40 5.36 4.80
N ASP A 56 4.63 5.83 4.69
CA ASP A 56 5.12 6.57 3.52
C ASP A 56 6.22 5.75 2.84
N LEU A 57 5.99 5.40 1.58
CA LEU A 57 6.89 4.55 0.81
C LEU A 57 7.34 5.30 -0.44
N THR A 58 8.65 5.46 -0.60
CA THR A 58 9.26 6.06 -1.79
C THR A 58 10.23 5.08 -2.44
N GLY A 59 10.02 4.79 -3.73
CA GLY A 59 10.92 3.99 -4.55
C GLY A 59 10.26 2.77 -5.19
N SER A 60 10.90 1.60 -5.10
CA SER A 60 10.40 0.37 -5.73
C SER A 60 10.03 -0.65 -4.68
N VAL A 61 8.78 -1.13 -4.73
CA VAL A 61 8.27 -2.14 -3.81
C VAL A 61 7.79 -3.34 -4.61
N PHE A 62 8.21 -4.53 -4.20
CA PHE A 62 7.81 -5.78 -4.82
C PHE A 62 7.24 -6.72 -3.76
N GLY A 63 5.92 -6.89 -3.76
CA GLY A 63 5.17 -7.68 -2.78
C GLY A 63 5.00 -6.95 -1.45
N MET A 64 3.75 -6.63 -1.10
CA MET A 64 3.35 -6.29 0.26
C MET A 64 1.99 -6.90 0.56
N ASP A 65 1.86 -7.46 1.75
CA ASP A 65 0.62 -8.07 2.21
C ASP A 65 0.15 -7.39 3.50
N PHE A 66 -1.10 -6.93 3.52
CA PHE A 66 -1.74 -6.35 4.70
C PHE A 66 -2.91 -7.22 5.13
N THR A 67 -2.87 -7.66 6.39
CA THR A 67 -3.89 -8.53 7.01
C THR A 67 -4.52 -7.94 8.27
N SER A 68 -4.49 -6.61 8.44
CA SER A 68 -5.48 -5.87 9.24
C SER A 68 -5.47 -4.36 8.90
N SER A 69 -6.30 -3.54 9.57
CA SER A 69 -6.65 -2.17 9.17
C SER A 69 -5.45 -1.27 8.82
N VAL A 70 -5.57 -0.51 7.73
CA VAL A 70 -4.59 0.48 7.28
C VAL A 70 -5.23 1.87 7.27
N PHE A 71 -4.58 2.83 7.92
CA PHE A 71 -5.01 4.22 7.98
C PHE A 71 -3.88 5.14 7.52
N GLY A 72 -4.05 5.77 6.35
CA GLY A 72 -3.04 6.64 5.76
C GLY A 72 -1.88 5.84 5.20
N MET A 73 -1.83 5.73 3.88
CA MET A 73 -0.68 5.20 3.15
C MET A 73 -0.41 6.08 1.94
N ASP A 74 0.82 6.58 1.84
CA ASP A 74 1.28 7.34 0.70
C ASP A 74 2.40 6.56 0.00
N PHE A 75 2.21 6.28 -1.28
CA PHE A 75 3.21 5.60 -2.10
C PHE A 75 3.66 6.48 -3.26
N THR A 76 4.98 6.63 -3.44
CA THR A 76 5.58 7.28 -4.59
C THR A 76 6.61 6.37 -5.26
N GLY A 77 6.36 5.95 -6.51
CA GLY A 77 7.33 5.21 -7.31
C GLY A 77 6.74 4.04 -8.10
N SER A 78 7.27 2.82 -7.92
CA SER A 78 6.79 1.62 -8.61
C SER A 78 6.43 0.50 -7.66
N MET A 79 5.19 0.03 -7.70
CA MET A 79 4.69 -1.08 -6.89
C MET A 79 4.30 -2.25 -7.79
N PHE A 80 4.74 -3.44 -7.39
CA PHE A 80 4.41 -4.70 -8.06
C PHE A 80 3.82 -5.66 -7.03
N VAL A 81 2.56 -6.03 -7.23
CA VAL A 81 1.78 -6.94 -6.37
C VAL A 81 1.61 -6.40 -4.96
N CYS A 82 0.38 -6.07 -4.62
CA CYS A 82 0.02 -5.65 -3.27
C CYS A 82 -1.34 -6.22 -2.89
N ASP A 83 -1.41 -6.95 -1.78
CA ASP A 83 -2.62 -7.61 -1.33
C ASP A 83 -3.09 -7.00 -0.01
N PHE A 84 -4.34 -6.54 -0.02
CA PHE A 84 -4.98 -5.94 1.14
C PHE A 84 -6.24 -6.73 1.49
N THR A 85 -6.25 -7.46 2.60
CA THR A 85 -7.45 -8.19 3.07
C THR A 85 -8.09 -7.52 4.29
N VAL A 86 -8.41 -6.23 4.19
CA VAL A 86 -8.59 -5.34 5.35
C VAL A 86 -9.56 -4.16 5.12
N SER A 87 -9.67 -3.31 6.14
CA SER A 87 -10.26 -1.96 5.99
C SER A 87 -9.16 -0.94 5.71
N LEU A 88 -9.31 -0.17 4.62
CA LEU A 88 -8.37 0.85 4.18
C LEU A 88 -9.04 2.22 4.26
N PHE A 89 -8.30 3.19 4.79
CA PHE A 89 -8.74 4.58 4.84
C PHE A 89 -7.62 5.50 4.39
N GLY A 90 -7.85 6.22 3.29
CA GLY A 90 -6.92 7.20 2.74
C GLY A 90 -5.63 6.56 2.20
N ILE A 91 -5.66 6.14 0.96
CA ILE A 91 -4.47 5.65 0.24
C ILE A 91 -4.20 6.61 -0.92
N ASP A 92 -2.98 7.08 -1.06
CA ASP A 92 -2.57 7.89 -2.20
C ASP A 92 -1.39 7.21 -2.90
N PHE A 93 -1.51 7.03 -4.21
CA PHE A 93 -0.51 6.35 -5.01
C PHE A 93 -0.07 7.25 -6.15
N SER A 94 1.23 7.49 -6.25
CA SER A 94 1.85 8.26 -7.32
C SER A 94 2.93 7.45 -8.03
N GLY A 95 2.72 7.11 -9.30
CA GLY A 95 3.71 6.44 -10.12
C GLY A 95 3.15 5.30 -10.96
N SER A 96 3.71 4.10 -10.81
CA SER A 96 3.30 2.91 -11.57
C SER A 96 2.94 1.74 -10.65
N GLU A 97 1.73 1.23 -10.79
CA GLU A 97 1.21 0.08 -10.06
C GLU A 97 0.92 -1.07 -11.02
N LEU A 98 1.32 -2.28 -10.64
CA LEU A 98 1.05 -3.51 -11.38
C LEU A 98 0.52 -4.57 -10.43
N GLY A 99 -0.77 -4.85 -10.54
CA GLY A 99 -1.48 -5.86 -9.76
C GLY A 99 -1.67 -5.46 -8.31
N SER A 100 -2.92 -5.22 -7.91
CA SER A 100 -3.28 -5.09 -6.50
C SER A 100 -4.66 -5.64 -6.22
N ASP A 101 -4.78 -6.42 -5.15
CA ASP A 101 -6.04 -7.03 -4.73
C ASP A 101 -6.50 -6.43 -3.40
N PHE A 102 -7.72 -5.91 -3.37
CA PHE A 102 -8.30 -5.28 -2.19
C PHE A 102 -9.58 -6.02 -1.79
N THR A 103 -9.51 -6.78 -0.71
CA THR A 103 -10.65 -7.46 -0.09
C THR A 103 -11.04 -6.78 1.21
N GLY A 104 -12.25 -6.21 1.29
CA GLY A 104 -12.78 -5.60 2.50
C GLY A 104 -13.50 -4.27 2.25
N SER A 105 -13.17 -3.24 3.03
CA SER A 105 -13.77 -1.91 2.88
C SER A 105 -12.70 -0.88 2.59
N VAL A 106 -12.90 -0.09 1.55
CA VAL A 106 -11.97 0.96 1.15
C VAL A 106 -12.66 2.31 1.13
N LEU A 107 -12.07 3.28 1.82
CA LEU A 107 -12.56 4.65 1.93
C LEU A 107 -11.47 5.63 1.48
N GLY A 108 -11.62 6.21 0.31
CA GLY A 108 -10.68 7.18 -0.26
C GLY A 108 -9.42 6.51 -0.80
N MET A 109 -9.32 6.42 -2.12
CA MET A 109 -8.07 6.11 -2.81
C MET A 109 -7.86 7.01 -4.02
N ASP A 110 -6.68 7.59 -4.10
CA ASP A 110 -6.28 8.41 -5.22
C ASP A 110 -5.08 7.77 -5.92
N PHE A 111 -5.17 7.61 -7.23
CA PHE A 111 -4.10 7.05 -8.05
C PHE A 111 -3.69 8.08 -9.10
N THR A 112 -2.41 8.41 -9.14
CA THR A 112 -1.80 9.29 -10.13
C THR A 112 -0.70 8.53 -10.87
N GLY A 113 -0.84 8.39 -12.19
CA GLY A 113 0.16 7.74 -13.04
C GLY A 113 -0.40 6.57 -13.85
N SER A 114 0.22 5.39 -13.77
CA SER A 114 -0.16 4.20 -14.54
C SER A 114 -0.57 3.07 -13.60
N VAL A 115 -1.76 2.52 -13.81
CA VAL A 115 -2.29 1.37 -13.08
C VAL A 115 -2.58 0.24 -14.05
N PHE A 116 -2.07 -0.95 -13.73
CA PHE A 116 -2.33 -2.18 -14.50
C PHE A 116 -2.83 -3.29 -13.59
N GLY A 117 -4.13 -3.59 -13.64
CA GLY A 117 -4.80 -4.63 -12.90
C GLY A 117 -5.02 -4.26 -11.43
N MET A 118 -6.28 -4.03 -11.07
CA MET A 118 -6.71 -3.96 -9.66
C MET A 118 -8.05 -4.65 -9.47
N ASP A 119 -8.15 -5.47 -8.44
CA ASP A 119 -9.38 -6.18 -8.10
C ASP A 119 -9.88 -5.75 -6.73
N PHE A 120 -11.15 -5.31 -6.67
CA PHE A 120 -11.80 -4.92 -5.42
C PHE A 120 -12.92 -5.89 -5.07
N THR A 121 -12.86 -6.51 -3.90
CA THR A 121 -13.93 -7.33 -3.33
C THR A 121 -14.44 -6.70 -2.04
N GLY A 122 -15.70 -6.25 -2.03
CA GLY A 122 -16.35 -5.68 -0.84
C GLY A 122 -16.97 -4.30 -1.08
N SER A 123 -16.61 -3.30 -0.27
CA SER A 123 -17.17 -1.94 -0.36
C SER A 123 -16.09 -0.92 -0.70
N VAL A 124 -16.30 -0.11 -1.74
CA VAL A 124 -15.39 0.97 -2.15
C VAL A 124 -16.15 2.29 -2.18
N LEU A 125 -15.64 3.29 -1.46
CA LEU A 125 -16.20 4.64 -1.42
C LEU A 125 -15.09 5.66 -1.65
N GLY A 126 -15.18 6.45 -2.73
CA GLY A 126 -14.19 7.48 -3.03
C GLY A 126 -12.95 6.87 -3.65
N MET A 127 -12.92 6.85 -4.98
CA MET A 127 -11.76 6.42 -5.75
C MET A 127 -11.58 7.35 -6.94
N VAL A 128 -10.37 7.83 -7.16
CA VAL A 128 -10.01 8.73 -8.25
C VAL A 128 -8.78 8.19 -8.98
N PHE A 129 -8.82 8.29 -10.31
CA PHE A 129 -7.67 7.98 -11.16
C PHE A 129 -7.29 9.19 -12.00
N THR A 130 -6.00 9.52 -11.99
CA THR A 130 -5.37 10.54 -12.81
C THR A 130 -4.25 9.90 -13.62
N GLY A 131 -4.53 9.51 -14.86
CA GLY A 131 -3.55 8.92 -15.77
C GLY A 131 -4.09 7.68 -16.51
N SER A 132 -3.21 6.72 -16.80
CA SER A 132 -3.56 5.52 -17.55
C SER A 132 -4.01 4.40 -16.62
N VAL A 133 -5.16 3.80 -16.91
CA VAL A 133 -5.71 2.68 -16.12
C VAL A 133 -6.10 1.56 -17.07
N LEU A 134 -5.60 0.35 -16.81
CA LEU A 134 -5.91 -0.85 -17.57
C LEU A 134 -6.28 -2.00 -16.61
N GLY A 135 -7.54 -2.43 -16.66
CA GLY A 135 -8.05 -3.51 -15.82
C GLY A 135 -8.33 -3.05 -14.40
N VAL A 136 -9.61 -2.80 -14.09
CA VAL A 136 -10.09 -2.60 -12.73
C VAL A 136 -11.41 -3.33 -12.60
N ASP A 137 -11.47 -4.31 -11.72
CA ASP A 137 -12.67 -5.10 -11.48
C ASP A 137 -13.21 -4.86 -10.07
N PHE A 138 -14.54 -4.89 -9.95
CA PHE A 138 -15.22 -4.71 -8.68
C PHE A 138 -16.25 -5.82 -8.44
N THR A 139 -16.19 -6.42 -7.27
CA THR A 139 -17.16 -7.36 -6.73
C THR A 139 -17.72 -6.82 -5.42
N GLY A 140 -18.87 -6.14 -5.48
CA GLY A 140 -19.57 -5.65 -4.30
C GLY A 140 -20.18 -4.26 -4.48
N SER A 141 -20.16 -3.44 -3.42
CA SER A 141 -20.75 -2.10 -3.43
C SER A 141 -19.71 -1.05 -3.79
N VAL A 142 -20.00 -0.22 -4.79
CA VAL A 142 -19.01 0.72 -5.34
C VAL A 142 -19.63 2.10 -5.51
N LEU A 143 -18.98 3.12 -4.96
CA LEU A 143 -19.22 4.52 -5.27
C LEU A 143 -17.89 5.20 -5.63
N VAL A 144 -17.65 5.34 -6.94
CA VAL A 144 -16.42 5.89 -7.52
C VAL A 144 -16.70 7.29 -8.07
N TRP A 145 -15.72 8.19 -7.95
CA TRP A 145 -15.75 9.52 -8.54
C TRP A 145 -14.73 9.57 -9.68
N ILE A 146 -15.16 9.24 -10.89
CA ILE A 146 -14.25 9.23 -12.04
C ILE A 146 -14.10 10.67 -12.55
N SER A 147 -12.95 11.28 -12.28
CA SER A 147 -12.47 12.49 -12.96
C SER A 147 -11.50 12.09 -14.08
N GLN A 148 -12.00 11.59 -15.21
CA GLN A 148 -11.14 11.41 -16.39
C GLN A 148 -10.89 12.79 -17.01
N SER A 149 -9.63 13.25 -17.01
CA SER A 149 -9.21 14.28 -17.94
C SER A 149 -9.03 13.60 -19.31
N LEU A 150 -9.93 13.92 -20.24
CA LEU A 150 -9.82 13.59 -21.67
C LEU A 150 -8.59 14.26 -22.30
#